data_AF-A0A961AJI7-F1
#
_entry.id   AF-A0A961AJI7-F1
#
_cell.length_a   1.000
_cell.length_b   1.000
_cell.length_c   1.000
_cell.angle_alpha   90.00
_cell.angle_beta   90.00
_cell.angle_gamma   90.00
#
_symmetry.space_group_name_H-M   'P 1'
#
loop_
_entity.id
_entity.type
_entity.pdbx_description
1 polymer ?
#
loop_
_entity_poly.entity_id
_entity_poly.type
_entity_poly.pdbx_seq_one_letter_code
_entity_poly.pdbx_strand_id
1 'polypeptide(L)'
;MGSELKSYLTGFALAVLLTAIPFVLVATRSDLPLGWILSLCAIAQAIVHLRYFLHLRWRGQKREDLQLVLFTVLVLFFLIGGTIWVLGDLATRM
;
A
#
# COMPACT_ATOMS: atom_id res chain seq x y z
N MET A 1 -23.90 12.74 -7.69
CA MET A 1 -22.65 12.70 -8.49
C MET A 1 -21.42 13.36 -7.83
N GLY A 2 -21.55 14.36 -6.94
CA GLY A 2 -20.37 15.10 -6.44
C GLY A 2 -19.52 14.45 -5.34
N SER A 3 -20.08 13.51 -4.54
CA SER A 3 -19.37 12.90 -3.39
C SER A 3 -18.26 11.93 -3.80
N GLU A 4 -18.54 11.09 -4.80
CA GLU A 4 -17.59 10.09 -5.30
C GLU A 4 -16.40 10.76 -5.99
N LEU A 5 -16.66 11.79 -6.80
CA LEU A 5 -15.62 12.57 -7.47
C LEU A 5 -14.70 13.25 -6.46
N LYS A 6 -15.28 13.79 -5.37
CA LYS A 6 -14.52 14.43 -4.29
C LYS A 6 -13.66 13.42 -3.53
N SER A 7 -14.18 12.21 -3.28
CA SER A 7 -13.42 11.11 -2.66
C SER A 7 -12.23 10.68 -3.53
N TYR A 8 -12.46 10.49 -4.83
CA TYR A 8 -11.41 10.20 -5.80
C TYR A 8 -10.33 11.28 -5.86
N LEU A 9 -10.73 12.56 -5.93
CA LEU A 9 -9.79 13.68 -5.95
C LEU A 9 -8.97 13.76 -4.66
N THR A 10 -9.60 13.53 -3.50
CA THR A 10 -8.88 13.53 -2.21
C THR A 10 -7.92 12.35 -2.10
N GLY A 11 -8.30 11.16 -2.56
CA GLY A 11 -7.42 9.99 -2.59
C GLY A 11 -6.24 10.18 -3.54
N PHE A 12 -6.49 10.77 -4.71
CA PHE A 12 -5.46 11.13 -5.67
C PHE A 12 -4.47 12.14 -5.10
N ALA A 13 -4.97 13.22 -4.47
CA ALA A 13 -4.11 14.21 -3.82
C ALA A 13 -3.26 13.58 -2.70
N LEU A 14 -3.84 12.71 -1.86
CA LEU A 14 -3.10 11.98 -0.82
C LEU A 14 -2.01 11.08 -1.42
N ALA A 15 -2.33 10.35 -2.48
CA ALA A 15 -1.39 9.44 -3.14
C ALA A 15 -0.21 10.19 -3.78
N VAL A 16 -0.48 11.34 -4.40
CA VAL A 16 0.55 12.21 -4.97
C VAL A 16 1.44 12.77 -3.86
N LEU A 17 0.86 13.28 -2.79
CA LEU A 17 1.61 13.85 -1.66
C LEU A 17 2.50 12.78 -1.00
N LEU A 18 1.96 11.58 -0.78
CA LEU A 18 2.70 10.47 -0.18
C LEU A 18 3.81 9.93 -1.10
N THR A 19 3.73 10.14 -2.41
CA THR A 19 4.79 9.82 -3.37
C THR A 19 5.84 10.93 -3.44
N ALA A 20 5.43 12.19 -3.32
CA ALA A 20 6.35 13.32 -3.35
C ALA A 20 7.35 13.27 -2.18
N ILE A 21 6.92 12.85 -0.98
CA ILE A 21 7.76 12.71 0.21
C ILE A 21 9.00 11.82 -0.04
N PRO A 22 8.87 10.54 -0.42
CA PRO A 22 10.02 9.67 -0.67
C PRO A 22 10.88 10.15 -1.82
N PHE A 23 10.30 10.74 -2.88
CA PHE A 23 11.07 11.27 -4.01
C PHE A 23 11.94 12.45 -3.61
N VAL A 24 11.40 13.41 -2.86
CA VAL A 24 12.17 14.56 -2.35
C VAL A 24 13.25 14.08 -1.38
N LEU A 25 12.93 13.14 -0.50
CA LEU A 25 13.87 12.62 0.49
C LEU A 25 15.08 11.90 -0.15
N VAL A 26 14.85 11.13 -1.21
CA VAL A 26 15.91 10.49 -2.00
C VAL A 26 16.71 11.55 -2.78
N ALA A 27 16.04 12.54 -3.36
CA ALA A 27 16.69 13.59 -4.16
C ALA A 27 17.61 14.49 -3.32
N THR A 28 17.25 14.79 -2.06
CA THR A 28 18.06 15.64 -1.17
C THR A 28 19.19 14.88 -0.46
N ARG A 29 19.36 13.57 -0.71
CA ARG A 29 20.41 12.73 -0.09
C ARG A 29 20.46 12.90 1.44
N SER A 30 19.30 12.93 2.09
CA SER A 30 19.22 13.13 3.54
C SER A 30 19.84 11.94 4.29
N ASP A 31 20.64 12.19 5.34
CA ASP A 31 21.22 11.18 6.26
C ASP A 31 20.18 10.44 7.13
N LEU A 32 18.90 10.61 6.82
CA LEU A 32 17.80 9.92 7.48
C LEU A 32 17.82 8.43 7.11
N PRO A 33 17.24 7.55 7.95
CA PRO A 33 17.10 6.12 7.63
C PRO A 33 16.10 5.90 6.47
N LEU A 34 16.59 6.14 5.25
CA LEU A 34 15.83 6.12 4.00
C LEU A 34 15.02 4.84 3.82
N GLY A 35 15.61 3.68 4.14
CA GLY A 35 14.95 2.38 4.00
C GLY A 35 13.67 2.25 4.83
N TRP A 36 13.67 2.76 6.07
CA TRP A 36 12.49 2.72 6.95
C TRP A 36 11.39 3.67 6.47
N ILE A 37 11.77 4.89 6.06
CA ILE A 37 10.82 5.90 5.60
C ILE A 37 10.18 5.48 4.28
N LEU A 38 10.97 4.97 3.34
CA LEU A 38 10.48 4.42 2.07
C LEU A 38 9.50 3.26 2.29
N SER A 39 9.84 2.34 3.18
CA SER A 39 8.97 1.20 3.52
C SER A 39 7.65 1.65 4.13
N LEU A 40 7.68 2.62 5.05
CA LEU A 40 6.48 3.17 5.67
C LEU A 40 5.60 3.91 4.65
N CYS A 41 6.20 4.75 3.79
CA CYS A 41 5.51 5.42 2.70
C CYS A 41 4.86 4.41 1.74
N ALA A 42 5.56 3.32 1.40
CA ALA A 42 5.03 2.28 0.51
C ALA A 42 3.80 1.58 1.12
N ILE A 43 3.85 1.22 2.41
CA ILE A 43 2.72 0.60 3.11
C ILE A 43 1.53 1.57 3.17
N ALA A 44 1.77 2.82 3.56
CA ALA A 44 0.73 3.83 3.60
C ALA A 44 0.11 4.07 2.20
N GLN A 45 0.92 4.03 1.14
CA GLN A 45 0.46 4.19 -0.23
C GLN A 45 -0.43 3.04 -0.70
N ALA A 46 -0.10 1.81 -0.32
CA ALA A 46 -0.95 0.66 -0.56
C ALA A 46 -2.31 0.82 0.14
N ILE A 47 -2.34 1.28 1.40
CA ILE A 47 -3.58 1.52 2.15
C ILE A 47 -4.45 2.59 1.48
N VAL A 48 -3.84 3.70 1.02
CA VAL A 48 -4.56 4.77 0.29
C VAL A 48 -5.21 4.21 -0.97
N HIS A 49 -4.51 3.39 -1.75
CA HIS A 49 -5.09 2.77 -2.95
C HIS A 49 -6.24 1.81 -2.63
N LEU A 50 -6.06 0.94 -1.62
CA LEU A 50 -7.12 0.03 -1.18
C LEU A 50 -8.36 0.78 -0.66
N ARG A 51 -8.18 1.92 0.00
CA ARG A 51 -9.28 2.71 0.55
C ARG A 51 -10.00 3.56 -0.50
N TYR A 52 -9.26 4.34 -1.28
CA TYR A 52 -9.81 5.37 -2.17
C TYR A 52 -10.09 4.86 -3.59
N PHE A 53 -9.30 3.93 -4.11
CA PHE A 53 -9.49 3.40 -5.47
C PHE A 53 -10.30 2.10 -5.44
N LEU A 54 -9.93 1.15 -4.57
CA LEU A 54 -10.67 -0.11 -4.42
C LEU A 54 -11.99 0.05 -3.65
N HIS A 55 -12.32 1.28 -3.20
CA HIS A 55 -13.56 1.60 -2.48
C HIS A 55 -13.83 0.65 -1.32
N LEU A 56 -12.78 0.23 -0.60
CA LEU A 56 -12.94 -0.64 0.55
C LEU A 56 -13.62 0.15 1.68
N ARG A 57 -14.94 -0.04 1.83
CA ARG A 57 -15.77 0.67 2.79
C ARG A 57 -15.79 -0.06 4.13
N TRP A 58 -15.05 0.44 5.12
CA TRP A 58 -15.07 -0.10 6.50
C TRP A 58 -16.37 0.16 7.26
N ARG A 59 -17.23 1.09 6.79
CA ARG A 59 -18.45 1.52 7.48
C ARG A 59 -19.68 1.11 6.70
N GLY A 60 -20.50 0.23 7.28
CA GLY A 60 -21.76 -0.28 6.69
C GLY A 60 -21.61 -1.50 5.79
N GLN A 61 -20.44 -2.15 5.76
CA GLN A 61 -20.21 -3.36 4.98
C GLN A 61 -20.75 -4.60 5.70
N LYS A 62 -21.28 -5.56 4.95
CA LYS A 62 -21.68 -6.86 5.50
C LYS A 62 -20.42 -7.59 6.00
N ARG A 63 -20.59 -8.41 7.05
CA ARG A 63 -19.48 -9.19 7.64
C ARG A 63 -18.78 -10.08 6.61
N GLU A 64 -19.52 -10.56 5.63
CA GLU A 64 -19.07 -11.44 4.55
C GLU A 64 -18.05 -10.74 3.63
N ASP A 65 -18.30 -9.48 3.25
CA ASP A 65 -17.35 -8.68 2.45
C ASP A 65 -16.04 -8.41 3.21
N LEU A 66 -16.15 -8.14 4.52
CA LEU A 66 -14.96 -7.93 5.35
C LEU A 66 -14.13 -9.22 5.47
N GLN A 67 -14.78 -10.38 5.53
CA GLN A 67 -14.13 -11.69 5.53
C GLN A 67 -13.43 -11.97 4.18
N LEU A 68 -14.07 -11.66 3.06
CA LEU A 68 -13.48 -11.77 1.72
C LEU A 68 -12.21 -10.92 1.57
N VAL A 69 -12.25 -9.69 2.08
CA VAL A 69 -11.11 -8.77 2.05
C VAL A 69 -9.98 -9.27 2.94
N LEU A 70 -10.28 -9.69 4.17
CA LEU A 70 -9.29 -10.25 5.07
C LEU A 70 -8.64 -11.51 4.49
N PHE A 71 -9.44 -12.39 3.90
CA PHE A 71 -8.95 -13.59 3.22
C PHE A 71 -8.02 -13.24 2.06
N THR A 72 -8.41 -12.26 1.23
CA THR A 72 -7.58 -11.79 0.10
C THR A 72 -6.24 -11.24 0.58
N VAL A 73 -6.24 -10.41 1.64
CA VAL A 73 -5.01 -9.86 2.22
C VAL A 73 -4.12 -10.96 2.81
N LEU A 74 -4.72 -11.96 3.47
CA LEU A 74 -3.99 -13.10 4.02
C LEU A 74 -3.31 -13.92 2.90
N VAL A 75 -4.03 -14.20 1.82
CA VAL A 75 -3.48 -14.90 0.66
C VAL A 75 -2.36 -14.10 0.02
N LEU A 76 -2.52 -12.78 -0.18
CA LEU A 76 -1.46 -11.91 -0.69
C LEU A 76 -0.22 -11.94 0.22
N PHE A 77 -0.40 -11.92 1.54
CA PHE A 77 0.70 -11.98 2.49
C PHE A 77 1.52 -13.27 2.34
N PHE A 78 0.86 -14.42 2.27
CA PHE A 78 1.53 -15.69 2.04
C PHE A 78 2.17 -15.78 0.66
N LEU A 79 1.52 -15.28 -0.39
CA LEU A 79 2.04 -15.30 -1.75
C LEU A 79 3.31 -14.45 -1.87
N ILE A 80 3.27 -13.20 -1.39
CA ILE A 80 4.39 -12.26 -1.47
C ILE A 80 5.53 -12.75 -0.57
N GLY A 81 5.23 -13.07 0.70
CA GLY A 81 6.22 -13.56 1.65
C GLY A 81 6.87 -14.87 1.19
N GLY A 82 6.07 -15.82 0.73
CA GLY A 82 6.55 -17.09 0.18
C GLY A 82 7.40 -16.90 -1.07
N THR A 83 7.00 -16.01 -1.98
CA THR A 83 7.78 -15.71 -3.20
C THR A 83 9.13 -15.09 -2.86
N ILE A 84 9.16 -14.10 -1.96
CA ILE A 84 10.41 -13.46 -1.52
C ILE A 84 11.32 -14.50 -0.85
N TRP A 85 10.76 -15.36 0.00
CA TRP A 85 11.52 -16.43 0.66
C TRP A 85 12.13 -17.41 -0.34
N VAL A 86 11.31 -17.96 -1.25
CA VAL A 86 11.75 -18.95 -2.24
C VAL A 86 12.78 -18.36 -3.18
N LEU A 87 12.58 -17.14 -3.66
CA LEU A 87 13.56 -16.46 -4.52
C LEU A 87 14.84 -16.11 -3.77
N GLY A 88 14.76 -15.76 -2.49
CA GLY A 88 15.93 -15.52 -1.65
C GLY A 88 16.75 -16.80 -1.40
N ASP A 89 16.09 -17.92 -1.13
CA ASP A 89 16.74 -19.23 -1.01
C ASP A 89 17.38 -19.66 -2.35
N LEU A 90 16.70 -19.45 -3.48
CA LEU A 90 17.27 -19.73 -4.79
C LEU A 90 18.50 -18.86 -5.10
N ALA A 91 18.41 -17.56 -4.83
CA ALA A 91 19.49 -16.60 -5.09
C ALA A 91 20.72 -16.80 -4.20
N THR A 92 20.56 -17.43 -3.03
CA THR A 92 21.69 -17.78 -2.16
C THR A 92 22.33 -19.13 -2.50
N ARG A 93 21.61 -19.99 -3.23
CA ARG A 93 22.07 -21.33 -3.64
C ARG A 93 22.67 -21.39 -5.05
N MET A 94 22.37 -20.43 -5.92
CA MET A 94 23.00 -20.25 -7.23
C MET A 94 24.25 -19.37 -7.11
#